data_AF-A0A2T0MEH6-F1
#
_entry.id   AF-A0A2T0MEH6-F1
#
_cell.length_a   1.000
_cell.length_b   1.000
_cell.length_c   1.000
_cell.angle_alpha   90.00
_cell.angle_beta   90.00
_cell.angle_gamma   90.00
#
_symmetry.space_group_name_H-M   'P 1'
#
loop_
_entity.id
_entity.type
_entity.pdbx_description
1 polymer ?
#
loop_
_entity_poly.entity_id
_entity_poly.type
_entity_poly.pdbx_seq_one_letter_code
_entity_poly.pdbx_strand_id
1 'polypeptide(L)'
;MGFRRHGPFQVGDQVQLTDPKNKRHTITLKEDGVFHTHKGAIPHGDLIGQPEGSVVRSSGGTQYLAFRHLLQDYTLAMPRGAAVIYPKDASMIVGMADVFPGARVIEAGVGSGALTCFLLRAVGPEGHVTSYERREEFADVARKNVEKFYGGPMDDNWRLVVGDLVASIDEVDVDRVVLDMLAPWECVDAAAKALTPGGVICCYVATTTQMSKTVEAIRDHGCFTEPQAWETLVRDWHVEGLAVRPDHRMIGHTGFLVAARRMADGVTPPPRRRRPKGTTEEL
;
A
#
# COMPACT_ATOMS: atom_id res chain seq x y z
N MET A 1 -10.48 3.60 -22.42
CA MET A 1 -9.19 2.91 -22.72
C MET A 1 -8.27 3.15 -21.55
N GLY A 2 -7.82 2.08 -20.90
CA GLY A 2 -7.10 2.15 -19.63
C GLY A 2 -5.60 2.38 -19.72
N PHE A 3 -5.00 2.71 -18.57
CA PHE A 3 -3.57 2.78 -18.34
C PHE A 3 -2.87 1.52 -18.87
N ARG A 4 -2.04 1.66 -19.90
CA ARG A 4 -1.24 0.55 -20.43
C ARG A 4 0.08 0.48 -19.68
N ARG A 5 0.55 -0.72 -19.40
CA ARG A 5 1.84 -0.95 -18.69
C ARG A 5 3.04 -1.11 -19.61
N HIS A 6 2.83 -1.13 -20.93
CA HIS A 6 3.89 -1.39 -21.91
C HIS A 6 3.57 -0.77 -23.27
N GLY A 7 4.58 -0.75 -24.14
CA GLY A 7 4.50 -0.19 -25.48
C GLY A 7 4.68 1.34 -25.51
N PRO A 8 4.57 1.97 -26.69
CA PRO A 8 4.65 3.41 -26.82
C PRO A 8 3.57 4.12 -25.98
N PHE A 9 3.83 5.37 -25.61
CA PHE A 9 2.87 6.20 -24.89
C PHE A 9 1.60 6.44 -25.71
N GLN A 10 0.45 6.44 -25.04
CA GLN A 10 -0.85 6.69 -25.65
C GLN A 10 -1.68 7.68 -24.84
N VAL A 11 -2.74 8.20 -25.45
CA VAL A 11 -3.76 8.99 -24.75
C VAL A 11 -4.30 8.19 -23.56
N GLY A 12 -4.38 8.85 -22.40
CA GLY A 12 -4.79 8.24 -21.13
C GLY A 12 -3.64 7.71 -20.27
N ASP A 13 -2.44 7.52 -20.81
CA ASP A 13 -1.29 7.06 -20.00
C ASP A 13 -0.88 8.10 -18.95
N GLN A 14 -0.49 7.62 -17.77
CA GLN A 14 0.10 8.44 -16.72
C GLN A 14 1.62 8.47 -16.84
N VAL A 15 2.16 9.62 -17.23
CA VAL A 15 3.58 9.81 -17.49
C VAL A 15 4.21 10.67 -16.39
N GLN A 16 5.34 10.21 -15.88
CA GLN A 16 6.26 10.95 -15.04
C GLN A 16 7.29 11.64 -15.93
N LEU A 17 7.39 12.96 -15.81
CA LEU A 17 8.42 13.77 -16.45
C LEU A 17 9.44 14.19 -15.40
N THR A 18 10.70 13.84 -15.62
CA THR A 18 11.81 14.15 -14.71
C THR A 18 12.75 15.15 -15.37
N ASP A 19 12.97 16.28 -14.71
CA ASP A 19 13.87 17.34 -15.20
C ASP A 19 15.35 17.10 -14.80
N PRO A 20 16.31 17.92 -15.25
CA PRO A 20 17.73 17.74 -14.94
C PRO A 20 18.09 17.93 -13.47
N LYS A 21 17.19 18.49 -12.65
CA LYS A 21 17.31 18.60 -11.20
C LYS A 21 16.63 17.43 -10.48
N ASN A 22 16.28 16.37 -11.21
CA ASN A 22 15.53 15.21 -10.73
C ASN A 22 14.14 15.56 -10.17
N LYS A 23 13.57 16.72 -10.57
CA LYS A 23 12.21 17.10 -10.19
C LYS A 23 11.22 16.34 -11.04
N ARG A 24 10.34 15.59 -10.39
CA ARG A 24 9.32 14.75 -11.02
C ARG A 24 7.99 15.49 -11.13
N HIS A 25 7.33 15.30 -12.26
CA HIS A 25 6.00 15.83 -12.56
C HIS A 25 5.11 14.73 -13.10
N THR A 26 3.86 14.65 -12.63
CA THR A 26 2.89 13.65 -13.07
C THR A 26 1.87 14.29 -14.00
N ILE A 27 1.69 13.69 -15.19
CA ILE A 27 0.68 14.11 -16.16
C ILE A 27 -0.12 12.93 -16.68
N THR A 28 -1.33 13.20 -17.18
CA THR A 28 -2.12 12.24 -17.94
C THR A 28 -2.18 12.70 -19.38
N LEU A 29 -1.73 11.88 -20.32
CA LEU A 29 -1.67 12.23 -21.73
C LEU A 29 -3.08 12.40 -22.31
N LYS A 30 -3.22 13.38 -23.20
CA LYS A 30 -4.45 13.81 -23.87
C LYS A 30 -4.07 14.22 -25.28
N GLU A 31 -4.95 13.97 -26.25
CA GLU A 31 -4.69 14.17 -27.70
C GLU A 31 -4.17 15.59 -28.00
N ASP A 32 -4.83 16.62 -27.48
CA ASP A 32 -4.42 18.03 -27.61
C ASP A 32 -3.92 18.63 -26.28
N GLY A 33 -3.44 17.78 -25.37
CA GLY A 33 -3.02 18.24 -24.05
C GLY A 33 -1.69 18.99 -24.10
N VAL A 34 -1.52 19.94 -23.18
CA VAL A 34 -0.25 20.65 -22.98
C VAL A 34 0.07 20.66 -21.49
N PHE A 35 1.28 20.24 -21.14
CA PHE A 35 1.78 20.33 -19.79
C PHE A 35 2.57 21.62 -19.59
N HIS A 36 2.13 22.46 -18.67
CA HIS A 36 2.78 23.74 -18.36
C HIS A 36 3.69 23.63 -17.14
N THR A 37 4.91 24.13 -17.29
CA THR A 37 5.87 24.29 -16.20
C THR A 37 6.43 25.70 -16.17
N HIS A 38 7.10 26.06 -15.08
CA HIS A 38 7.92 27.27 -14.99
C HIS A 38 9.07 27.34 -16.02
N LYS A 39 9.38 26.24 -16.72
CA LYS A 39 10.43 26.14 -17.74
C LYS A 39 9.86 26.03 -19.17
N GLY A 40 8.59 26.37 -19.35
CA GLY A 40 7.89 26.30 -20.64
C GLY A 40 6.87 25.16 -20.71
N ALA A 41 6.25 25.06 -21.88
CA ALA A 41 5.17 24.12 -22.18
C ALA A 41 5.71 22.88 -22.92
N ILE A 42 5.07 21.73 -22.70
CA ILE A 42 5.35 20.46 -23.38
C ILE A 42 4.03 19.95 -23.98
N PRO A 43 3.85 19.98 -25.31
CA PRO A 43 2.73 19.34 -25.97
C PRO A 43 2.71 17.83 -25.68
N HIS A 44 1.55 17.27 -25.37
CA HIS A 44 1.40 15.83 -25.16
C HIS A 44 1.64 15.03 -26.45
N GLY A 45 1.39 15.64 -27.61
CA GLY A 45 1.72 15.06 -28.91
C GLY A 45 3.21 14.72 -29.09
N ASP A 46 4.11 15.42 -28.39
CA ASP A 46 5.56 15.11 -28.42
C ASP A 46 5.90 13.81 -27.67
N LEU A 47 5.00 13.36 -26.79
CA LEU A 47 5.13 12.13 -26.01
C LEU A 47 4.36 10.97 -26.63
N ILE A 48 3.15 11.21 -27.13
CA ILE A 48 2.28 10.18 -27.70
C ILE A 48 3.00 9.48 -28.88
N GLY A 49 3.03 8.15 -28.86
CA GLY A 49 3.73 7.32 -29.84
C GLY A 49 5.22 7.11 -29.57
N GLN A 50 5.82 7.83 -28.61
CA GLN A 50 7.21 7.61 -28.20
C GLN A 50 7.33 6.42 -27.22
N PRO A 51 8.46 5.70 -27.19
CA PRO A 51 8.72 4.69 -26.17
C PRO A 51 8.99 5.31 -24.78
N GLU A 52 8.88 4.51 -23.73
CA GLU A 52 9.36 4.90 -22.39
C GLU A 52 10.88 5.11 -22.39
N GLY A 53 11.35 6.06 -21.59
CA GLY A 53 12.73 6.49 -21.57
C GLY A 53 13.08 7.55 -22.62
N SER A 54 12.12 8.01 -23.42
CA SER A 54 12.32 9.14 -24.34
C SER A 54 12.51 10.46 -23.59
N VAL A 55 13.28 11.37 -24.21
CA VAL A 55 13.49 12.73 -23.73
C VAL A 55 12.72 13.71 -24.61
N VAL A 56 11.88 14.53 -23.98
CA VAL A 56 11.17 15.64 -24.63
C VAL A 56 11.73 16.98 -24.17
N ARG A 57 11.53 18.04 -24.95
CA ARG A 57 12.00 19.39 -24.62
C ARG A 57 10.81 20.30 -24.41
N SER A 58 10.83 21.10 -23.35
CA SER A 58 9.88 22.21 -23.21
C SER A 58 10.15 23.30 -24.25
N SER A 59 9.18 24.19 -24.45
CA SER A 59 9.36 25.40 -25.28
C SER A 59 10.49 26.31 -24.78
N GLY A 60 10.87 26.21 -23.50
CA GLY A 60 12.04 26.87 -22.92
C GLY A 60 13.37 26.09 -23.06
N GLY A 61 13.39 25.00 -23.84
CA GLY A 61 14.57 24.20 -24.14
C GLY A 61 14.99 23.17 -23.08
N THR A 62 14.30 23.13 -21.92
CA THR A 62 14.63 22.19 -20.84
C THR A 62 14.22 20.77 -21.24
N GLN A 63 15.13 19.81 -21.04
CA GLN A 63 14.88 18.40 -21.28
C GLN A 63 14.13 17.74 -20.13
N TYR A 64 13.21 16.84 -20.45
CA TYR A 64 12.47 16.02 -19.51
C TYR A 64 12.51 14.56 -19.96
N LEU A 65 12.90 13.69 -19.04
CA LEU A 65 12.88 12.23 -19.24
C LEU A 65 11.49 11.69 -18.90
N ALA A 66 10.90 10.91 -19.81
CA ALA A 66 9.53 10.42 -19.70
C ALA A 66 9.47 8.92 -19.39
N PHE A 67 8.78 8.55 -18.31
CA PHE A 67 8.47 7.16 -17.95
C PHE A 67 7.02 7.04 -17.48
N ARG A 68 6.41 5.86 -17.56
CA ARG A 68 5.18 5.58 -16.83
C ARG A 68 5.48 5.49 -15.35
N HIS A 69 4.48 5.78 -14.51
CA HIS A 69 4.65 5.64 -13.08
C HIS A 69 4.84 4.18 -12.69
N LEU A 70 5.91 3.89 -11.93
CA LEU A 70 5.90 2.69 -11.10
C LEU A 70 4.82 2.85 -10.03
N LEU A 71 4.34 1.73 -9.49
CA LEU A 71 3.29 1.76 -8.47
C LEU A 71 3.70 2.62 -7.25
N GLN A 72 4.94 2.47 -6.79
CA GLN A 72 5.47 3.24 -5.67
C GLN A 72 5.47 4.76 -5.92
N ASP A 73 5.71 5.19 -7.16
CA ASP A 73 5.68 6.60 -7.53
C ASP A 73 4.24 7.10 -7.59
N TYR A 74 3.34 6.29 -8.17
CA TYR A 74 1.93 6.61 -8.27
C TYR A 74 1.28 6.81 -6.90
N THR A 75 1.49 5.89 -5.96
CA THR A 75 0.86 5.95 -4.62
C THR A 75 1.33 7.16 -3.80
N LEU A 76 2.52 7.69 -4.08
CA LEU A 76 3.01 8.91 -3.43
C LEU A 76 2.46 10.19 -4.08
N ALA A 77 2.17 10.16 -5.39
CA ALA A 77 1.72 11.31 -6.16
C ALA A 77 0.19 11.44 -6.30
N MET A 78 -0.56 10.38 -6.01
CA MET A 78 -2.01 10.38 -6.15
C MET A 78 -2.71 11.38 -5.19
N PRO A 79 -3.90 11.89 -5.56
CA PRO A 79 -4.73 12.69 -4.65
C PRO A 79 -5.00 11.94 -3.34
N ARG A 80 -4.84 12.65 -2.21
CA ARG A 80 -4.99 12.07 -0.87
C ARG A 80 -6.25 12.59 -0.19
N GLY A 81 -7.12 11.68 0.23
CA GLY A 81 -8.19 11.97 1.20
C GLY A 81 -7.73 11.70 2.64
N ALA A 82 -6.81 10.74 2.80
CA ALA A 82 -6.25 10.31 4.07
C ALA A 82 -4.72 10.15 3.96
N ALA A 83 -4.05 9.95 5.10
CA ALA A 83 -2.65 9.50 5.08
C ALA A 83 -2.55 8.17 4.33
N VAL A 84 -1.51 8.02 3.51
CA VAL A 84 -1.29 6.81 2.71
C VAL A 84 -0.21 5.96 3.37
N ILE A 85 -0.35 4.64 3.27
CA ILE A 85 0.75 3.74 3.57
C ILE A 85 1.93 4.05 2.63
N TYR A 86 3.15 4.05 3.17
CA TYR A 86 4.34 4.30 2.36
C TYR A 86 4.69 3.04 1.56
N PRO A 87 5.31 3.17 0.36
CA PRO A 87 5.67 2.02 -0.48
C PRO A 87 6.52 0.96 0.24
N LYS A 88 7.40 1.37 1.16
CA LYS A 88 8.20 0.43 1.96
C LYS A 88 7.30 -0.48 2.81
N ASP A 89 6.26 0.08 3.43
CA ASP A 89 5.37 -0.65 4.33
C ASP A 89 4.37 -1.48 3.54
N ALA A 90 3.83 -0.95 2.44
CA ALA A 90 2.98 -1.71 1.53
C ALA A 90 3.70 -2.94 0.96
N SER A 91 4.97 -2.78 0.56
CA SER A 91 5.80 -3.89 0.07
C SER A 91 6.08 -4.92 1.18
N MET A 92 6.33 -4.45 2.40
CA MET A 92 6.52 -5.32 3.57
C MET A 92 5.24 -6.06 3.94
N ILE A 93 4.06 -5.44 3.84
CA ILE A 93 2.78 -6.10 4.05
C ILE A 93 2.60 -7.21 3.01
N VAL A 94 2.78 -6.92 1.72
CA VAL A 94 2.64 -7.92 0.66
C VAL A 94 3.57 -9.13 0.92
N GLY A 95 4.84 -8.88 1.25
CA GLY A 95 5.80 -9.96 1.50
C GLY A 95 5.58 -10.71 2.82
N MET A 96 5.42 -9.99 3.94
CA MET A 96 5.35 -10.59 5.27
C MET A 96 3.96 -11.14 5.62
N ALA A 97 2.90 -10.58 5.04
CA ALA A 97 1.58 -11.20 5.08
C ALA A 97 1.47 -12.31 4.01
N ASP A 98 2.49 -12.53 3.16
CA ASP A 98 2.48 -13.56 2.13
C ASP A 98 1.24 -13.46 1.24
N VAL A 99 0.99 -12.27 0.66
CA VAL A 99 -0.11 -12.07 -0.29
C VAL A 99 0.31 -12.66 -1.64
N PHE A 100 -0.34 -13.75 -2.02
CA PHE A 100 0.04 -14.56 -3.17
C PHE A 100 -0.99 -14.44 -4.33
N PRO A 101 -0.61 -14.78 -5.58
CA PRO A 101 -1.53 -14.81 -6.71
C PRO A 101 -2.69 -15.79 -6.46
N GLY A 102 -3.94 -15.33 -6.62
CA GLY A 102 -5.15 -16.10 -6.30
C GLY A 102 -5.69 -15.91 -4.88
N ALA A 103 -4.96 -15.20 -4.01
CA ALA A 103 -5.40 -15.01 -2.62
C ALA A 103 -6.69 -14.19 -2.52
N ARG A 104 -7.51 -14.53 -1.53
CA ARG A 104 -8.67 -13.76 -1.06
C ARG A 104 -8.24 -12.90 0.12
N VAL A 105 -8.26 -11.58 -0.05
CA VAL A 105 -7.73 -10.62 0.92
C VAL A 105 -8.84 -9.70 1.40
N ILE A 106 -8.98 -9.55 2.71
CA ILE A 106 -9.75 -8.46 3.30
C ILE A 106 -8.80 -7.32 3.65
N GLU A 107 -9.15 -6.11 3.25
CA GLU A 107 -8.52 -4.87 3.66
C GLU A 107 -9.55 -4.02 4.42
N ALA A 108 -9.16 -3.36 5.51
CA ALA A 108 -10.02 -2.36 6.13
C ALA A 108 -9.22 -1.13 6.58
N GLY A 109 -9.78 0.05 6.27
CA GLY A 109 -9.05 1.31 6.26
C GLY A 109 -8.41 1.58 4.90
N VAL A 110 -9.24 1.81 3.89
CA VAL A 110 -8.81 1.95 2.49
C VAL A 110 -8.15 3.30 2.25
N GLY A 111 -8.66 4.34 2.92
CA GLY A 111 -8.12 5.69 2.85
C GLY A 111 -8.12 6.21 1.42
N SER A 112 -6.93 6.32 0.81
CA SER A 112 -6.80 6.80 -0.58
C SER A 112 -6.53 5.68 -1.60
N GLY A 113 -6.59 4.40 -1.21
CA GLY A 113 -6.41 3.24 -2.09
C GLY A 113 -4.97 2.88 -2.42
N ALA A 114 -3.99 3.40 -1.65
CA ALA A 114 -2.56 3.12 -1.87
C ALA A 114 -2.26 1.64 -1.69
N LEU A 115 -2.62 1.10 -0.52
CA LEU A 115 -2.38 -0.29 -0.16
C LEU A 115 -3.17 -1.23 -1.06
N THR A 116 -4.44 -0.91 -1.32
CA THR A 116 -5.30 -1.60 -2.28
C THR A 116 -4.62 -1.81 -3.62
N CYS A 117 -3.92 -0.80 -4.16
CA CYS A 117 -3.19 -0.95 -5.42
C CYS A 117 -2.07 -2.01 -5.35
N PHE A 118 -1.37 -2.12 -4.22
CA PHE A 118 -0.36 -3.16 -3.99
C PHE A 118 -0.99 -4.54 -3.81
N LEU A 119 -2.08 -4.63 -3.04
CA LEU A 119 -2.81 -5.89 -2.83
C LEU A 119 -3.37 -6.44 -4.13
N LEU A 120 -4.08 -5.62 -4.92
CA LEU A 120 -4.62 -6.02 -6.22
C LEU A 120 -3.54 -6.51 -7.19
N ARG A 121 -2.35 -5.89 -7.14
CA ARG A 121 -1.22 -6.34 -7.95
C ARG A 121 -0.70 -7.70 -7.50
N ALA A 122 -0.64 -7.94 -6.19
CA ALA A 122 -0.10 -9.17 -5.61
C ALA A 122 -1.04 -10.36 -5.81
N VAL A 123 -2.35 -10.17 -5.62
CA VAL A 123 -3.35 -11.24 -5.79
C VAL A 123 -3.56 -11.61 -7.27
N GLY A 124 -3.24 -10.69 -8.20
CA GLY A 124 -3.34 -10.96 -9.62
C GLY A 124 -4.79 -11.18 -10.11
N PRO A 125 -4.97 -11.65 -11.36
CA PRO A 125 -6.28 -11.73 -12.00
C PRO A 125 -7.21 -12.81 -11.42
N GLU A 126 -6.66 -13.81 -10.72
CA GLU A 126 -7.44 -14.91 -10.12
C GLU A 126 -7.76 -14.68 -8.64
N GLY A 127 -7.16 -13.67 -8.02
CA GLY A 127 -7.40 -13.33 -6.62
C GLY A 127 -8.39 -12.18 -6.46
N HIS A 128 -8.80 -11.93 -5.22
CA HIS A 128 -9.82 -10.92 -4.92
C HIS A 128 -9.45 -10.14 -3.66
N VAL A 129 -9.70 -8.83 -3.69
CA VAL A 129 -9.59 -7.95 -2.53
C VAL A 129 -10.97 -7.43 -2.18
N THR A 130 -11.46 -7.69 -0.95
CA THR A 130 -12.57 -6.92 -0.38
C THR A 130 -12.03 -5.85 0.53
N SER A 131 -12.36 -4.60 0.25
CA SER A 131 -11.92 -3.44 1.01
C SER A 131 -13.10 -2.80 1.76
N TYR A 132 -12.93 -2.52 3.04
CA TYR A 132 -13.93 -1.87 3.90
C TYR A 132 -13.49 -0.45 4.29
N GLU A 133 -14.32 0.54 3.95
CA GLU A 133 -14.10 1.95 4.30
C GLU A 133 -15.37 2.57 4.89
N ARG A 134 -15.27 3.15 6.09
CA ARG A 134 -16.42 3.72 6.79
C ARG A 134 -16.88 5.04 6.20
N ARG A 135 -15.95 5.82 5.64
CA ARG A 135 -16.20 7.17 5.15
C ARG A 135 -16.39 7.14 3.63
N GLU A 136 -17.61 7.43 3.19
CA GLU A 136 -17.98 7.43 1.76
C GLU A 136 -17.04 8.31 0.91
N GLU A 137 -16.68 9.49 1.42
CA GLU A 137 -15.73 10.40 0.76
C GLU A 137 -14.34 9.77 0.52
N PHE A 138 -13.88 8.90 1.43
CA PHE A 138 -12.61 8.18 1.29
C PHE A 138 -12.76 7.00 0.34
N ALA A 139 -13.89 6.28 0.41
CA ALA A 139 -14.20 5.22 -0.54
C ALA A 139 -14.22 5.76 -1.99
N ASP A 140 -14.80 6.93 -2.22
CA ASP A 140 -14.83 7.58 -3.54
C ASP A 140 -13.45 8.00 -4.03
N VAL A 141 -12.60 8.52 -3.15
CA VAL A 141 -11.21 8.86 -3.48
C VAL A 141 -10.42 7.59 -3.82
N ALA A 142 -10.54 6.55 -3.00
CA ALA A 142 -9.90 5.27 -3.22
C ALA A 142 -10.33 4.65 -4.56
N ARG A 143 -11.64 4.62 -4.85
CA ARG A 143 -12.17 4.11 -6.12
C ARG A 143 -11.55 4.82 -7.31
N LYS A 144 -11.60 6.16 -7.31
CA LYS A 144 -11.01 6.98 -8.38
C LYS A 144 -9.51 6.71 -8.54
N ASN A 145 -8.77 6.60 -7.45
CA ASN A 145 -7.32 6.36 -7.52
C ASN A 145 -7.01 4.96 -8.07
N VAL A 146 -7.62 3.91 -7.51
CA VAL A 146 -7.42 2.53 -7.94
C VAL A 146 -7.78 2.36 -9.42
N GLU A 147 -8.97 2.81 -9.82
CA GLU A 147 -9.41 2.73 -11.23
C GLU A 147 -8.50 3.54 -12.15
N LYS A 148 -8.03 4.72 -11.74
CA LYS A 148 -7.11 5.53 -12.54
C LYS A 148 -5.75 4.85 -12.71
N PHE A 149 -5.28 4.10 -11.72
CA PHE A 149 -4.03 3.34 -11.82
C PHE A 149 -4.17 2.10 -12.72
N TYR A 150 -5.28 1.38 -12.60
CA TYR A 150 -5.52 0.17 -13.39
C TYR A 150 -6.14 0.44 -14.77
N GLY A 151 -6.61 1.66 -15.02
CA GLY A 151 -7.16 2.06 -16.31
C GLY A 151 -8.65 1.78 -16.50
N GLY A 152 -9.39 1.53 -15.42
CA GLY A 152 -10.82 1.26 -15.49
C GLY A 152 -11.34 0.62 -14.21
N PRO A 153 -12.64 0.29 -14.18
CA PRO A 153 -13.26 -0.45 -13.10
C PRO A 153 -12.52 -1.76 -12.82
N MET A 154 -12.47 -2.16 -11.54
CA MET A 154 -11.78 -3.36 -11.06
C MET A 154 -12.78 -4.36 -10.45
N ASP A 155 -14.05 -4.32 -10.87
CA ASP A 155 -15.17 -5.03 -10.23
C ASP A 155 -14.98 -6.57 -10.16
N ASP A 156 -14.20 -7.15 -11.07
CA ASP A 156 -13.91 -8.60 -11.08
C ASP A 156 -12.96 -9.03 -9.93
N ASN A 157 -12.05 -8.15 -9.51
CA ASN A 157 -10.97 -8.46 -8.55
C ASN A 157 -11.04 -7.61 -7.28
N TRP A 158 -11.91 -6.60 -7.24
CA TRP A 158 -12.01 -5.67 -6.13
C TRP A 158 -13.47 -5.35 -5.78
N ARG A 159 -13.83 -5.62 -4.52
CA ARG A 159 -15.09 -5.18 -3.93
C ARG A 159 -14.83 -4.11 -2.88
N LEU A 160 -15.32 -2.90 -3.09
CA LEU A 160 -15.25 -1.81 -2.11
C LEU A 160 -16.59 -1.66 -1.37
N VAL A 161 -16.60 -1.96 -0.08
CA VAL A 161 -17.77 -1.84 0.80
C VAL A 161 -17.68 -0.56 1.61
N VAL A 162 -18.69 0.32 1.48
CA VAL A 162 -18.82 1.51 2.33
C VAL A 162 -19.53 1.10 3.61
N GLY A 163 -18.77 0.92 4.69
CA GLY A 163 -19.28 0.39 5.94
C GLY A 163 -18.20 0.09 6.96
N ASP A 164 -18.63 -0.23 8.18
CA ASP A 164 -17.76 -0.73 9.22
C ASP A 164 -17.45 -2.21 8.99
N LEU A 165 -16.17 -2.62 9.05
CA LEU A 165 -15.76 -4.00 8.81
C LEU A 165 -16.54 -4.98 9.70
N VAL A 166 -16.64 -4.72 11.01
CA VAL A 166 -17.24 -5.66 11.95
C VAL A 166 -18.74 -5.82 11.68
N ALA A 167 -19.41 -4.75 11.27
CA ALA A 167 -20.84 -4.77 10.98
C ALA A 167 -21.18 -5.33 9.58
N SER A 168 -20.27 -5.21 8.62
CA SER A 168 -20.55 -5.47 7.20
C SER A 168 -19.84 -6.69 6.62
N ILE A 169 -18.91 -7.29 7.36
CA ILE A 169 -18.17 -8.47 6.90
C ILE A 169 -19.11 -9.64 6.58
N ASP A 170 -19.02 -10.15 5.36
CA ASP A 170 -19.74 -11.33 4.88
C ASP A 170 -18.80 -12.39 4.30
N GLU A 171 -17.51 -12.10 4.19
CA GLU A 171 -16.52 -13.06 3.70
C GLU A 171 -16.18 -14.14 4.73
N VAL A 172 -16.07 -15.37 4.22
CA VAL A 172 -15.54 -16.55 4.92
C VAL A 172 -14.45 -17.20 4.09
N ASP A 173 -13.57 -17.96 4.74
CA ASP A 173 -12.45 -18.68 4.11
C ASP A 173 -11.52 -17.74 3.32
N VAL A 174 -11.19 -16.58 3.89
CA VAL A 174 -10.20 -15.68 3.32
C VAL A 174 -8.79 -16.07 3.74
N ASP A 175 -7.82 -15.77 2.88
CA ASP A 175 -6.42 -16.11 3.09
C ASP A 175 -5.74 -15.09 4.01
N ARG A 176 -6.07 -13.81 3.84
CA ARG A 176 -5.38 -12.68 4.47
C ARG A 176 -6.36 -11.62 4.94
N VAL A 177 -6.07 -11.01 6.09
CA VAL A 177 -6.75 -9.82 6.58
C VAL A 177 -5.70 -8.76 6.89
N VAL A 178 -5.83 -7.59 6.27
CA VAL A 178 -4.93 -6.45 6.43
C VAL A 178 -5.69 -5.25 6.99
N LEU A 179 -5.25 -4.74 8.14
CA LEU A 179 -5.95 -3.67 8.87
C LEU A 179 -5.05 -2.43 8.98
N ASP A 180 -5.44 -1.32 8.35
CA ASP A 180 -4.79 0.00 8.46
C ASP A 180 -5.79 1.01 9.03
N MET A 181 -5.99 0.96 10.34
CA MET A 181 -7.02 1.75 11.01
C MET A 181 -6.61 2.13 12.43
N LEU A 182 -7.37 3.04 13.04
CA LEU A 182 -7.08 3.54 14.39
C LEU A 182 -7.21 2.47 15.48
N ALA A 183 -8.12 1.51 15.30
CA ALA A 183 -8.51 0.55 16.32
C ALA A 183 -8.62 -0.90 15.78
N PRO A 184 -7.55 -1.49 15.24
CA PRO A 184 -7.61 -2.84 14.64
C PRO A 184 -7.92 -3.94 15.66
N TRP A 185 -7.69 -3.70 16.96
CA TRP A 185 -8.07 -4.63 18.04
C TRP A 185 -9.58 -4.91 18.10
N GLU A 186 -10.43 -4.01 17.60
CA GLU A 186 -11.89 -4.20 17.56
C GLU A 186 -12.32 -5.18 16.46
N CYS A 187 -11.43 -5.43 15.49
CA CYS A 187 -11.71 -6.28 14.34
C CYS A 187 -11.13 -7.70 14.47
N VAL A 188 -10.40 -8.01 15.55
CA VAL A 188 -9.69 -9.30 15.71
C VAL A 188 -10.66 -10.48 15.66
N ASP A 189 -11.81 -10.38 16.31
CA ASP A 189 -12.81 -11.45 16.31
C ASP A 189 -13.43 -11.67 14.93
N ALA A 190 -13.80 -10.59 14.23
CA ALA A 190 -14.30 -10.65 12.87
C ALA A 190 -13.25 -11.26 11.91
N ALA A 191 -11.99 -10.84 12.03
CA ALA A 191 -10.88 -11.39 11.26
C ALA A 191 -10.67 -12.90 11.53
N ALA A 192 -10.75 -13.33 12.79
CA ALA A 192 -10.57 -14.73 13.18
C ALA A 192 -11.66 -15.65 12.59
N LYS A 193 -12.88 -15.13 12.44
CA LYS A 193 -14.03 -15.85 11.85
C LYS A 193 -13.93 -15.92 10.33
N ALA A 194 -13.42 -14.88 9.68
CA ALA A 194 -13.27 -14.85 8.23
C ALA A 194 -12.06 -15.65 7.73
N LEU A 195 -10.96 -15.63 8.49
CA LEU A 195 -9.70 -16.28 8.10
C LEU A 195 -9.80 -17.81 8.13
N THR A 196 -9.31 -18.45 7.06
CA THR A 196 -9.05 -19.89 7.06
C THR A 196 -7.94 -20.26 8.06
N PRO A 197 -7.93 -21.47 8.65
CA PRO A 197 -6.77 -21.96 9.40
C PRO A 197 -5.47 -21.84 8.60
N GLY A 198 -4.46 -21.22 9.20
CA GLY A 198 -3.18 -20.92 8.57
C GLY A 198 -3.10 -19.57 7.87
N GLY A 199 -4.24 -18.88 7.66
CA GLY A 199 -4.34 -17.52 7.14
C GLY A 199 -3.66 -16.48 8.03
N VAL A 200 -3.44 -15.27 7.50
CA VAL A 200 -2.62 -14.24 8.18
C VAL A 200 -3.46 -13.01 8.48
N ILE A 201 -3.40 -12.53 9.72
CA ILE A 201 -3.79 -11.16 10.07
C ILE A 201 -2.54 -10.28 10.11
N CYS A 202 -2.60 -9.11 9.46
CA CYS A 202 -1.54 -8.11 9.46
C CYS A 202 -2.14 -6.73 9.77
N CYS A 203 -1.68 -6.10 10.84
CA CYS A 203 -2.14 -4.78 11.26
C CYS A 203 -1.01 -3.76 11.10
N TYR A 204 -1.32 -2.62 10.50
CA TYR A 204 -0.46 -1.44 10.47
C TYR A 204 -0.96 -0.42 11.50
N VAL A 205 -0.08 0.03 12.40
CA VAL A 205 -0.43 0.96 13.49
C VAL A 205 0.65 2.00 13.70
N ALA A 206 0.27 3.26 13.93
CA ALA A 206 1.23 4.36 13.99
C ALA A 206 1.95 4.46 15.35
N THR A 207 1.28 4.14 16.46
CA THR A 207 1.81 4.36 17.81
C THR A 207 2.14 3.06 18.55
N THR A 208 3.05 3.15 19.50
CA THR A 208 3.40 2.03 20.39
C THR A 208 2.23 1.60 21.28
N THR A 209 1.33 2.51 21.64
CA THR A 209 0.11 2.19 22.40
C THR A 209 -0.88 1.38 21.56
N GLN A 210 -1.07 1.76 20.28
CA GLN A 210 -1.87 0.97 19.34
C GLN A 210 -1.24 -0.41 19.10
N MET A 211 0.09 -0.47 18.91
CA MET A 211 0.82 -1.72 18.76
C MET A 211 0.62 -2.64 19.97
N SER A 212 0.83 -2.12 21.19
CA SER A 212 0.64 -2.89 22.42
C SER A 212 -0.79 -3.44 22.51
N LYS A 213 -1.80 -2.59 22.30
CA LYS A 213 -3.21 -3.00 22.39
C LYS A 213 -3.59 -4.04 21.33
N THR A 214 -3.06 -3.91 20.12
CA THR A 214 -3.29 -4.86 19.03
C THR A 214 -2.65 -6.22 19.33
N VAL A 215 -1.41 -6.22 19.82
CA VAL A 215 -0.69 -7.46 20.19
C VAL A 215 -1.42 -8.19 21.31
N GLU A 216 -1.83 -7.50 22.38
CA GLU A 216 -2.57 -8.15 23.46
C GLU A 216 -3.94 -8.67 22.98
N ALA A 217 -4.69 -7.89 22.17
CA ALA A 217 -5.98 -8.35 21.65
C ALA A 217 -5.86 -9.61 20.78
N ILE A 218 -4.86 -9.70 19.89
CA ILE A 218 -4.63 -10.91 19.07
C ILE A 218 -4.21 -12.09 19.97
N ARG A 219 -3.39 -11.85 20.99
CA ARG A 219 -2.94 -12.89 21.92
C ARG A 219 -4.09 -13.42 22.77
N ASP A 220 -4.88 -12.53 23.36
CA ASP A 220 -5.97 -12.85 24.29
C ASP A 220 -7.14 -13.53 23.57
N HIS A 221 -7.33 -13.26 22.26
CA HIS A 221 -8.34 -13.96 21.45
C HIS A 221 -8.06 -15.47 21.36
N GLY A 222 -6.78 -15.88 21.43
CA GLY A 222 -6.39 -17.28 21.53
C GLY A 222 -6.52 -18.10 20.24
N CYS A 223 -7.07 -17.54 19.16
CA CYS A 223 -7.17 -18.22 17.86
C CYS A 223 -5.98 -17.95 16.92
N PHE A 224 -4.99 -17.17 17.38
CA PHE A 224 -3.81 -16.82 16.60
C PHE A 224 -2.52 -17.33 17.24
N THR A 225 -1.49 -17.52 16.42
CA THR A 225 -0.13 -17.68 16.91
C THR A 225 0.31 -16.43 17.68
N GLU A 226 1.37 -16.56 18.49
CA GLU A 226 1.99 -15.41 19.14
C GLU A 226 2.28 -14.28 18.13
N PRO A 227 1.75 -13.06 18.36
CA PRO A 227 1.95 -11.95 17.43
C PRO A 227 3.41 -11.53 17.36
N GLN A 228 3.85 -11.21 16.15
CA GLN A 228 5.15 -10.59 15.91
C GLN A 228 4.93 -9.14 15.54
N ALA A 229 5.70 -8.24 16.16
CA ALA A 229 5.65 -6.82 15.86
C ALA A 229 7.04 -6.32 15.44
N TRP A 230 7.11 -5.50 14.40
CA TRP A 230 8.35 -4.92 13.90
C TRP A 230 8.09 -3.59 13.19
N GLU A 231 9.18 -2.88 12.89
CA GLU A 231 9.18 -1.69 12.04
C GLU A 231 10.32 -1.79 11.02
N THR A 232 10.29 -0.95 9.99
CA THR A 232 11.35 -0.88 8.99
C THR A 232 11.81 0.55 8.77
N LEU A 233 13.13 0.73 8.73
CA LEU A 233 13.79 1.99 8.42
C LEU A 233 14.46 1.88 7.05
N VAL A 234 14.10 2.78 6.14
CA VAL A 234 14.75 2.91 4.82
C VAL A 234 15.55 4.20 4.83
N ARG A 235 16.85 4.09 4.54
CA ARG A 235 17.78 5.23 4.51
C ARG A 235 18.50 5.26 3.18
N ASP A 236 18.23 6.31 2.40
CA ASP A 236 18.87 6.55 1.12
C ASP A 236 20.34 6.93 1.28
N TRP A 237 21.08 6.77 0.18
CA TRP A 237 22.51 7.05 0.11
C TRP A 237 22.78 8.07 -0.99
N HIS A 238 23.61 9.05 -0.66
CA HIS A 238 24.27 9.89 -1.64
C HIS A 238 25.47 9.13 -2.19
N VAL A 239 25.47 8.90 -3.52
CA VAL A 239 26.51 8.13 -4.22
C VAL A 239 26.96 8.92 -5.44
N GLU A 240 27.87 9.87 -5.24
CA GLU A 240 28.41 10.73 -6.29
C GLU A 240 29.94 10.82 -6.21
N GLY A 241 30.64 10.16 -7.14
CA GLY A 241 32.11 10.12 -7.14
C GLY A 241 32.67 9.57 -5.83
N LEU A 242 33.48 10.38 -5.12
CA LEU A 242 34.03 10.04 -3.81
C LEU A 242 33.06 10.33 -2.64
N ALA A 243 31.99 11.08 -2.89
CA ALA A 243 30.97 11.37 -1.89
C ALA A 243 29.97 10.21 -1.81
N VAL A 244 30.37 9.17 -1.06
CA VAL A 244 29.52 7.99 -0.78
C VAL A 244 29.19 7.94 0.70
N ARG A 245 27.95 8.26 1.05
CA ARG A 245 27.48 8.30 2.45
C ARG A 245 25.95 8.19 2.52
N PRO A 246 25.38 7.86 3.69
CA PRO A 246 23.95 8.02 3.91
C PRO A 246 23.50 9.47 3.70
N ASP A 247 22.24 9.63 3.29
CA ASP A 247 21.61 10.94 3.27
C ASP A 247 21.47 11.52 4.69
N HIS A 248 21.58 12.85 4.77
CA HIS A 248 21.53 13.56 6.06
C HIS A 248 20.12 13.60 6.66
N ARG A 249 19.09 13.32 5.86
CA ARG A 249 17.69 13.29 6.29
C ARG A 249 17.07 11.97 5.84
N MET A 250 16.23 11.42 6.68
CA MET A 250 15.41 10.26 6.38
C MET A 250 14.06 10.39 7.08
N ILE A 251 13.09 9.60 6.63
CA ILE A 251 11.83 9.45 7.35
C ILE A 251 12.12 8.56 8.56
N GLY A 252 11.97 9.12 9.76
CA GLY A 252 12.33 8.44 11.01
C GLY A 252 11.30 7.40 11.46
N HIS A 253 10.02 7.58 11.11
CA HIS A 253 8.94 6.65 11.46
C HIS A 253 7.77 6.77 10.49
N THR A 254 6.98 5.71 10.41
CA THR A 254 5.75 5.61 9.61
C THR A 254 4.70 4.86 10.41
N GLY A 255 4.97 3.59 10.72
CA GLY A 255 4.15 2.75 11.57
C GLY A 255 4.87 1.43 11.90
N PHE A 256 4.26 0.69 12.79
CA PHE A 256 4.61 -0.68 13.15
C PHE A 256 3.72 -1.64 12.37
N LEU A 257 4.27 -2.79 12.02
CA LEU A 257 3.51 -3.93 11.53
C LEU A 257 3.39 -4.96 12.65
N VAL A 258 2.18 -5.50 12.82
CA VAL A 258 1.89 -6.63 13.71
C VAL A 258 1.29 -7.74 12.88
N ALA A 259 1.82 -8.95 12.95
CA ALA A 259 1.26 -10.09 12.23
C ALA A 259 1.15 -11.34 13.09
N ALA A 260 0.13 -12.15 12.81
CA ALA A 260 -0.07 -13.46 13.40
C ALA A 260 -0.80 -14.39 12.41
N ARG A 261 -0.68 -15.70 12.63
CA ARG A 261 -1.37 -16.70 11.81
C ARG A 261 -2.55 -17.27 12.56
N ARG A 262 -3.68 -17.44 11.86
CA ARG A 262 -4.87 -18.13 12.36
C ARG A 262 -4.51 -19.59 12.64
N MET A 263 -4.76 -20.07 13.85
CA MET A 263 -4.61 -21.48 14.20
C MET A 263 -5.82 -22.29 13.71
N ALA A 264 -5.78 -23.62 13.79
CA ALA A 264 -6.98 -24.43 13.58
C ALA A 264 -7.92 -24.35 14.80
N ASP A 265 -9.19 -24.66 14.61
CA ASP A 265 -10.17 -24.63 15.69
C ASP A 265 -9.84 -25.65 16.78
N GLY A 266 -10.01 -25.25 18.05
CA GLY A 266 -9.71 -26.08 19.21
C GLY A 266 -8.21 -26.28 19.50
N VAL A 267 -7.31 -25.67 18.73
CA VAL A 267 -5.86 -25.79 18.97
C VAL A 267 -5.39 -24.77 19.99
N THR A 268 -4.72 -25.26 21.04
CA THR A 268 -3.95 -24.41 21.96
C THR A 268 -2.47 -24.41 21.54
N PRO A 269 -1.83 -23.24 21.40
CA PRO A 269 -0.43 -23.17 21.01
C PRO A 269 0.47 -23.70 22.15
N PRO A 270 1.64 -24.29 21.83
CA PRO A 270 2.61 -24.66 22.84
C PRO A 270 3.00 -23.46 23.71
N PRO A 271 3.15 -23.62 25.04
CA PRO A 271 3.48 -22.52 25.93
C PRO A 271 4.85 -21.95 25.55
N ARG A 272 4.89 -20.63 25.34
CA ARG A 272 6.14 -19.93 25.02
C ARG A 272 7.01 -19.87 26.29
N ARG A 273 8.20 -20.49 26.27
CA ARG A 273 9.19 -20.32 27.34
C ARG A 273 9.64 -18.86 27.38
N ARG A 274 9.10 -18.07 28.31
CA ARG A 274 9.59 -16.72 28.62
C ARG A 274 10.76 -16.84 29.59
N ARG A 275 11.83 -16.05 29.39
CA ARG A 275 12.85 -15.89 30.44
C ARG A 275 12.13 -15.34 31.67
N PRO A 276 12.38 -15.89 32.88
CA PRO A 276 11.76 -15.36 34.09
C PRO A 276 12.07 -13.86 34.17
N LYS A 277 11.04 -13.04 34.38
CA LYS A 277 11.25 -11.64 34.76
C LYS A 277 11.99 -11.73 36.10
N GLY A 278 13.22 -11.20 36.16
CA GLY A 278 13.94 -11.11 37.43
C GLY A 278 13.00 -10.45 38.43
N THR A 279 12.72 -11.14 39.53
CA THR A 279 12.03 -10.57 40.68
C THR A 279 12.87 -9.40 41.15
N THR A 280 12.33 -8.18 41.03
CA THR A 280 12.81 -7.07 41.85
C THR A 280 12.35 -7.40 43.26
N GLU A 281 13.16 -8.14 44.01
CA GLU A 281 13.04 -8.14 45.47
C GLU A 281 13.33 -6.72 45.93
N GLU A 282 12.33 -6.09 46.55
CA GLU A 282 12.48 -4.84 47.28
C GLU A 282 13.54 -5.05 48.37
N LEU A 283 14.60 -4.24 48.33
CA LEU A 283 15.52 -4.01 49.44
C LEU A 283 15.01 -2.86 50.30
#